data_AF-A0A7V3I1D5-F1
#
_entry.id   AF-A0A7V3I1D5-F1
#
_cell.length_a   1.000
_cell.length_b   1.000
_cell.length_c   1.000
_cell.angle_alpha   90.00
_cell.angle_beta   90.00
_cell.angle_gamma   90.00
#
_symmetry.space_group_name_H-M   'P 1'
#
loop_
_entity.id
_entity.type
_entity.pdbx_description
1 polymer ?
#
loop_
_entity_poly.entity_id
_entity_poly.type
_entity_poly.pdbx_seq_one_letter_code
_entity_poly.pdbx_strand_id
1 'polypeptide(L)'
;YRRFTAYDCARLRFILTAQRDHYLPLKVIRAQLDAQPDGELPAAGSPYGVPRLVSVTDDGEVAGSDTAAVAPTRVRLSREDLLERSGVDDGLLTALLKAGVVTTGPGGFFDEHAVVILQCAKALSEYGVEPRHLRAFRSAADRQSDLIAQIAGPVVKAGKAGARDRADDLAREVAALAITLHTSLIKSAVRDVLRR
;
A
#
# COMPACT_ATOMS: atom_id res chain seq x y z
N TYR A 1 -0.21 19.86 -30.61
CA TYR A 1 0.31 19.39 -29.32
C TYR A 1 -0.51 20.00 -28.19
N ARG A 2 -1.01 19.21 -27.23
CA ARG A 2 -1.73 19.73 -26.06
C ARG A 2 -0.70 20.16 -25.00
N ARG A 3 -0.75 21.42 -24.55
CA ARG A 3 0.11 21.92 -23.47
C ARG A 3 -0.58 21.65 -22.14
N PHE A 4 0.07 20.91 -21.26
CA PHE A 4 -0.40 20.67 -19.89
C PHE A 4 0.01 21.84 -19.00
N THR A 5 -0.91 22.27 -18.14
CA THR A 5 -0.64 23.29 -17.12
C THR A 5 0.05 22.67 -15.91
N ALA A 6 0.65 23.50 -15.04
CA ALA A 6 1.25 23.03 -13.79
C ALA A 6 0.23 22.30 -12.89
N TYR A 7 -1.03 22.74 -12.94
CA TYR A 7 -2.14 22.11 -12.25
C TYR A 7 -2.45 20.72 -12.80
N ASP A 8 -2.47 20.55 -14.12
CA ASP A 8 -2.68 19.22 -14.75
C ASP A 8 -1.59 18.22 -14.32
N CYS A 9 -0.33 18.68 -14.27
CA CYS A 9 0.79 17.87 -13.79
C CYS A 9 0.69 17.54 -12.29
N ALA A 10 0.15 18.44 -11.46
CA ALA A 10 -0.09 18.20 -10.04
C ALA A 10 -1.25 17.22 -9.83
N ARG A 11 -2.33 17.35 -10.60
CA ARG A 11 -3.48 16.45 -10.60
C ARG A 11 -3.11 15.04 -11.02
N LEU A 12 -2.29 14.88 -12.06
CA LEU A 12 -1.75 13.58 -12.47
C LEU A 12 -0.91 12.93 -11.37
N ARG A 13 -0.02 13.69 -10.72
CA ARG A 13 0.77 13.17 -9.58
C ARG A 13 -0.13 12.71 -8.44
N PHE A 14 -1.15 13.50 -8.07
CA PHE A 14 -2.12 13.12 -7.05
C PHE A 14 -2.84 11.81 -7.40
N ILE A 15 -3.36 11.68 -8.63
CA ILE A 15 -4.04 10.46 -9.09
C ILE A 15 -3.09 9.26 -9.00
N LEU A 16 -1.87 9.39 -9.52
CA LEU A 16 -0.89 8.30 -9.53
C LEU A 16 -0.46 7.90 -8.11
N THR A 17 -0.28 8.85 -7.20
CA THR A 17 0.00 8.59 -5.78
C THR A 17 -1.18 7.90 -5.10
N ALA A 18 -2.41 8.36 -5.31
CA ALA A 18 -3.62 7.75 -4.75
C ALA A 18 -3.85 6.32 -5.26
N GLN A 19 -3.52 6.05 -6.52
CA GLN A 19 -3.56 4.69 -7.09
C GLN A 19 -2.41 3.81 -6.58
N ARG A 20 -1.21 4.37 -6.40
CA ARG A 20 -0.01 3.66 -5.96
C ARG A 20 -0.03 3.30 -4.47
N ASP A 21 -0.35 4.27 -3.62
CA ASP A 21 -0.17 4.15 -2.17
C ASP A 21 -1.47 3.75 -1.46
N HIS A 22 -2.63 4.06 -2.06
CA HIS A 22 -3.94 3.84 -1.46
C HIS A 22 -4.85 2.93 -2.29
N TYR A 23 -4.41 2.49 -3.47
CA TYR A 23 -5.14 1.57 -4.35
C TYR A 23 -6.58 2.02 -4.65
N LEU A 24 -6.81 3.34 -4.75
CA LEU A 24 -8.14 3.90 -4.96
C LEU A 24 -8.61 3.74 -6.43
N PRO A 25 -9.85 3.29 -6.70
CA PRO A 25 -10.39 3.24 -8.07
C PRO A 25 -10.51 4.65 -8.68
N LEU A 26 -10.32 4.77 -10.00
CA LEU A 26 -10.39 6.06 -10.72
C LEU A 26 -11.70 6.81 -10.50
N LYS A 27 -12.82 6.09 -10.33
CA LYS A 27 -14.13 6.68 -10.01
C LYS A 27 -14.16 7.36 -8.63
N VAL A 28 -13.42 6.82 -7.66
CA VAL A 28 -13.33 7.35 -6.30
C VAL A 28 -12.38 8.54 -6.25
N ILE A 29 -11.24 8.45 -6.93
CA ILE A 29 -10.29 9.57 -7.07
C ILE A 29 -10.95 10.74 -7.79
N ARG A 30 -11.73 10.47 -8.84
CA ARG A 30 -12.53 11.49 -9.53
C ARG A 30 -13.50 12.18 -8.58
N ALA A 31 -14.27 11.44 -7.79
CA ALA A 31 -15.19 12.02 -6.81
C ALA A 31 -14.47 12.88 -5.74
N GLN A 32 -13.26 12.50 -5.33
CA GLN A 32 -12.44 13.31 -4.41
C GLN A 32 -11.95 14.61 -5.04
N LEU A 33 -11.57 14.56 -6.32
CA LEU A 33 -11.15 15.75 -7.07
C LEU A 33 -12.34 16.67 -7.36
N ASP A 34 -13.51 16.12 -7.65
CA ASP A 34 -14.73 16.87 -7.95
C ASP A 34 -15.35 17.53 -6.70
N ALA A 35 -14.95 17.09 -5.50
CA ALA A 35 -15.39 17.66 -4.22
C ALA A 35 -14.54 18.85 -3.75
N GLN A 36 -13.46 19.19 -4.46
CA GLN A 36 -12.62 20.34 -4.14
C GLN A 36 -13.03 21.59 -4.91
N PRO A 37 -12.76 22.79 -4.38
CA PRO A 37 -12.86 24.02 -5.15
C PRO A 37 -12.04 23.95 -6.44
N ASP A 38 -12.50 24.65 -7.48
CA ASP A 38 -11.82 24.67 -8.77
C ASP A 38 -10.35 25.11 -8.64
N GLY A 39 -9.43 24.24 -9.09
CA GLY A 39 -8.00 24.49 -9.02
C GLY A 39 -7.32 24.02 -7.73
N GLU A 40 -8.05 23.40 -6.81
CA GLU A 40 -7.50 22.80 -5.59
C GLU A 40 -7.42 21.28 -5.69
N LEU A 41 -6.33 20.72 -5.17
CA LEU A 41 -6.19 19.29 -5.00
C LEU A 41 -6.55 18.92 -3.56
N PRO A 42 -7.16 17.75 -3.33
CA PRO A 42 -7.35 17.26 -1.97
C PRO A 42 -6.00 17.27 -1.28
N ALA A 43 -5.95 17.80 -0.06
CA ALA A 43 -4.75 17.71 0.75
C ALA A 43 -4.32 16.23 0.74
N ALA A 44 -3.13 15.95 0.23
CA ALA A 44 -2.50 14.64 0.32
C ALA A 44 -2.07 14.41 1.77
N GLY A 45 -3.06 14.42 2.67
CA GLY A 45 -2.92 14.21 4.10
C GLY A 45 -3.24 12.76 4.40
N SER A 46 -2.29 11.87 4.15
CA SER A 46 -2.04 10.90 5.20
C SER A 46 -1.52 11.70 6.41
N PRO A 47 -1.96 11.45 7.65
CA PRO A 47 -1.39 12.10 8.85
C PRO A 47 0.12 11.82 9.05
N TYR A 48 0.73 11.03 8.16
CA TYR A 48 2.17 10.80 8.11
C TYR A 48 2.77 11.62 6.96
N GLY A 49 3.45 12.71 7.33
CA GLY A 49 4.16 13.57 6.39
C GLY A 49 5.27 12.80 5.66
N VAL A 50 5.33 12.96 4.34
CA VAL A 50 6.46 12.50 3.53
C VAL A 50 7.55 13.59 3.48
N PRO A 51 8.84 13.29 3.71
CA PRO A 51 9.89 14.27 3.55
C PRO A 51 10.08 14.61 2.07
N ARG A 52 10.12 15.91 1.76
CA ARG A 52 10.51 16.43 0.45
C ARG A 52 12.03 16.31 0.31
N LEU A 53 12.50 15.50 -0.64
CA LEU A 53 13.92 15.45 -1.02
C LEU A 53 14.35 16.81 -1.60
N VAL A 54 15.37 17.40 -0.99
CA VAL A 54 16.12 18.53 -1.54
C VAL A 54 17.28 17.93 -2.32
N SER A 55 17.34 18.16 -3.62
CA SER A 55 18.48 17.79 -4.45
C SER A 55 19.63 18.76 -4.16
N VAL A 56 20.66 18.27 -3.48
CA VAL A 56 21.98 18.92 -3.46
C VAL A 56 22.61 18.61 -4.82
N THR A 57 22.72 19.63 -5.66
CA THR A 57 23.54 19.59 -6.87
C THR A 57 24.99 19.79 -6.47
N ASP A 58 25.85 18.82 -6.79
CA ASP A 58 27.27 19.07 -7.03
C ASP A 58 27.68 18.29 -8.29
N ASP A 59 28.59 18.89 -9.04
CA ASP A 59 28.76 18.76 -10.48
C ASP A 59 29.30 17.40 -10.97
N GLY A 60 28.82 16.96 -12.14
CA GLY A 60 29.38 15.82 -12.86
C GLY A 60 28.48 15.27 -13.96
N GLU A 61 28.74 15.67 -15.20
CA GLU A 61 28.10 15.23 -16.44
C GLU A 61 28.03 13.69 -16.60
N VAL A 62 26.86 13.15 -16.98
CA VAL A 62 26.70 12.32 -18.19
C VAL A 62 25.23 12.16 -18.56
N ALA A 63 24.93 12.51 -19.81
CA ALA A 63 23.68 12.26 -20.49
C ALA A 63 23.49 10.76 -20.78
N GLY A 64 22.25 10.29 -20.63
CA GLY A 64 21.84 8.93 -20.98
C GLY A 64 20.36 8.71 -20.71
N SER A 65 19.52 9.21 -21.62
CA SER A 65 18.10 8.88 -21.67
C SER A 65 17.93 7.38 -21.94
N ASP A 66 17.49 6.64 -20.93
CA ASP A 66 16.81 5.37 -21.12
C ASP A 66 15.66 5.24 -20.13
N THR A 67 14.47 5.70 -20.55
CA THR A 67 13.21 5.50 -19.83
C THR A 67 12.78 4.04 -20.00
N ALA A 68 13.51 3.13 -19.36
CA ALA A 68 12.98 1.82 -19.02
C ALA A 68 11.84 2.06 -18.03
N ALA A 69 10.66 1.50 -18.31
CA ALA A 69 9.53 1.50 -17.40
C ALA A 69 9.97 0.92 -16.05
N VAL A 70 10.29 1.80 -15.10
CA VAL A 70 10.66 1.43 -13.74
C VAL A 70 9.38 0.91 -13.11
N ALA A 71 9.14 -0.41 -13.22
CA ALA A 71 8.32 -1.10 -12.25
C ALA A 71 8.85 -0.64 -10.88
N PRO A 72 8.03 -0.04 -10.01
CA PRO A 72 8.52 0.54 -8.77
C PRO A 72 9.32 -0.53 -8.04
N THR A 73 10.58 -0.22 -7.76
CA THR A 73 11.49 -1.10 -7.03
C THR A 73 10.79 -1.49 -5.74
N ARG A 74 10.27 -2.73 -5.65
CA ARG A 74 9.65 -3.25 -4.42
C ARG A 74 10.66 -3.03 -3.30
N VAL A 75 10.31 -2.21 -2.32
CA VAL A 75 11.25 -1.83 -1.27
C VAL A 75 11.57 -3.08 -0.48
N ARG A 76 12.83 -3.53 -0.57
CA ARG A 76 13.34 -4.65 0.21
C ARG A 76 14.02 -4.08 1.44
N LEU A 77 13.44 -4.34 2.60
CA LEU A 77 13.94 -3.86 3.88
C LEU A 77 14.68 -4.98 4.59
N SER A 78 15.88 -4.69 5.08
CA SER A 78 16.53 -5.52 6.08
C SER A 78 15.77 -5.45 7.41
N ARG A 79 16.15 -6.30 8.37
CA ARG A 79 15.61 -6.23 9.73
C ARG A 79 15.93 -4.88 10.39
N GLU A 80 17.14 -4.38 10.19
CA GLU A 80 17.62 -3.12 10.75
C GLU A 80 16.82 -1.95 10.17
N ASP A 81 16.66 -1.89 8.85
CA ASP A 81 15.86 -0.86 8.17
C ASP A 81 14.40 -0.87 8.63
N LEU A 82 13.83 -2.06 8.86
CA LEU A 82 12.46 -2.20 9.32
C LEU A 82 12.29 -1.63 10.74
N LEU A 83 13.21 -1.93 11.65
CA LEU A 83 13.18 -1.41 13.02
C LEU A 83 13.34 0.11 13.03
N GLU A 84 14.30 0.64 12.27
CA GLU A 84 14.54 2.07 12.16
C GLU A 84 13.29 2.82 11.63
N ARG A 85 12.71 2.34 10.52
CA ARG A 85 11.54 3.01 9.91
C ARG A 85 10.26 2.85 10.72
N SER A 86 10.08 1.73 11.41
CA SER A 86 8.88 1.48 12.21
C SER A 86 8.94 2.14 13.59
N GLY A 87 10.14 2.43 14.11
CA GLY A 87 10.33 2.95 15.47
C GLY A 87 9.92 1.95 16.56
N VAL A 88 9.96 0.66 16.24
CA VAL A 88 9.61 -0.47 17.12
C VAL A 88 10.88 -1.13 17.64
N ASP A 89 10.84 -1.68 18.86
CA ASP A 89 11.96 -2.46 19.40
C ASP A 89 12.05 -3.88 18.80
N ASP A 90 13.25 -4.47 18.87
CA ASP A 90 13.50 -5.81 18.33
C ASP A 90 12.68 -6.92 19.01
N GLY A 91 12.30 -6.71 20.28
CA GLY A 91 11.49 -7.65 21.04
C GLY A 91 10.08 -7.79 20.46
N LEU A 92 9.43 -6.67 20.15
CA LEU A 92 8.10 -6.69 19.52
C LEU A 92 8.14 -7.29 18.12
N LEU A 93 9.15 -6.96 17.30
CA LEU A 93 9.32 -7.59 15.97
C LEU A 93 9.51 -9.11 16.11
N THR A 94 10.35 -9.56 17.04
CA THR A 94 10.57 -10.99 17.31
C THR A 94 9.27 -11.68 17.73
N ALA A 95 8.46 -11.05 18.58
CA ALA A 95 7.18 -11.59 19.01
C ALA A 95 6.16 -11.67 17.86
N LEU A 96 6.12 -10.67 16.97
CA LEU A 96 5.26 -10.66 15.78
C LEU A 96 5.66 -11.75 14.77
N LEU A 97 6.96 -11.96 14.56
CA LEU A 97 7.49 -13.05 13.73
C LEU A 97 7.11 -14.41 14.32
N LYS A 98 7.32 -14.61 15.63
CA LYS A 98 7.00 -15.86 16.33
C LYS A 98 5.48 -16.15 16.32
N ALA A 99 4.66 -15.11 16.40
CA ALA A 99 3.21 -15.24 16.28
C ALA A 99 2.75 -15.51 14.83
N GLY A 100 3.63 -15.31 13.84
CA GLY A 100 3.32 -15.45 12.41
C GLY A 100 2.56 -14.26 11.83
N VAL A 101 2.45 -13.14 12.56
CA VAL A 101 1.71 -11.94 12.12
C VAL A 101 2.46 -11.26 10.98
N VAL A 102 3.77 -11.10 11.16
CA VAL A 102 4.69 -10.60 10.14
C VAL A 102 5.51 -11.77 9.61
N THR A 103 5.76 -11.78 8.31
CA THR A 103 6.57 -12.79 7.62
C THR A 103 7.55 -12.09 6.69
N THR A 104 8.71 -12.69 6.49
CA THR A 104 9.64 -12.23 5.44
C THR A 104 9.11 -12.66 4.08
N GLY A 105 9.31 -11.79 3.08
CA GLY A 105 9.04 -12.10 1.69
C GLY A 105 10.14 -12.98 1.06
N PRO A 106 10.06 -13.20 -0.26
CA PRO A 106 11.08 -13.93 -1.00
C PRO A 106 12.48 -13.32 -0.79
N GLY A 107 13.46 -14.15 -0.43
CA GLY A 107 14.83 -13.71 -0.17
C GLY A 107 15.10 -13.18 1.25
N GLY A 108 14.15 -13.32 2.18
CA GLY A 108 14.37 -12.99 3.60
C GLY A 108 14.22 -11.51 3.96
N PHE A 109 13.79 -10.68 3.01
CA PHE A 109 13.55 -9.24 3.21
C PHE A 109 12.10 -8.95 3.61
N PHE A 110 11.89 -7.79 4.23
CA PHE A 110 10.55 -7.24 4.49
C PHE A 110 10.15 -6.25 3.40
N ASP A 111 8.86 -5.99 3.27
CA ASP A 111 8.32 -4.96 2.38
C ASP A 111 7.92 -3.71 3.16
N GLU A 112 7.48 -2.68 2.44
CA GLU A 112 6.94 -1.45 3.03
C GLU A 112 5.71 -1.68 3.92
N HIS A 113 4.92 -2.73 3.68
CA HIS A 113 3.72 -3.03 4.47
C HIS A 113 4.08 -3.53 5.87
N ALA A 114 5.21 -4.24 6.02
CA ALA A 114 5.73 -4.65 7.33
C ALA A 114 5.93 -3.46 8.28
N VAL A 115 6.37 -2.30 7.77
CA VAL A 115 6.55 -1.07 8.58
C VAL A 115 5.22 -0.65 9.21
N VAL A 116 4.16 -0.59 8.41
CA VAL A 116 2.82 -0.18 8.86
C VAL A 116 2.25 -1.21 9.85
N ILE A 117 2.42 -2.51 9.57
CA ILE A 117 1.97 -3.58 10.48
C ILE A 117 2.65 -3.44 11.84
N LEU A 118 3.97 -3.17 11.88
CA LEU A 118 4.72 -2.98 13.12
C LEU A 118 4.24 -1.73 13.89
N GLN A 119 4.05 -0.60 13.21
CA GLN A 119 3.56 0.63 13.83
C GLN A 119 2.16 0.44 14.43
N CYS A 120 1.25 -0.20 13.71
CA CYS A 120 -0.08 -0.53 14.23
C CYS A 120 -0.02 -1.52 15.39
N ALA A 121 0.83 -2.54 15.33
CA ALA A 121 1.00 -3.50 16.41
C ALA A 121 1.54 -2.84 17.69
N LYS A 122 2.49 -1.91 17.56
CA LYS A 122 3.00 -1.10 18.67
C LYS A 122 1.88 -0.26 19.29
N ALA A 123 1.13 0.48 18.49
CA ALA A 123 0.01 1.27 18.99
C ALA A 123 -1.06 0.40 19.68
N LEU A 124 -1.38 -0.77 19.12
CA LEU A 124 -2.32 -1.72 19.73
C LEU A 124 -1.79 -2.28 21.07
N SER A 125 -0.48 -2.47 21.21
CA SER A 125 0.12 -2.95 22.46
C SER A 125 -0.06 -1.99 23.63
N GLU A 126 -0.17 -0.68 23.36
CA GLU A 126 -0.48 0.34 24.37
C GLU A 126 -1.88 0.14 24.99
N TYR A 127 -2.77 -0.57 24.28
CA TYR A 127 -4.10 -0.97 24.75
C TYR A 127 -4.17 -2.42 25.26
N GLY A 128 -3.01 -3.06 25.50
CA GLY A 128 -2.92 -4.44 25.99
C GLY A 128 -3.11 -5.52 24.92
N VAL A 129 -3.10 -5.17 23.64
CA VAL A 129 -3.21 -6.15 22.55
C VAL A 129 -1.85 -6.73 22.23
N GLU A 130 -1.61 -7.95 22.70
CA GLU A 130 -0.38 -8.69 22.40
C GLU A 130 -0.33 -9.29 20.98
N PRO A 131 0.87 -9.57 20.43
CA PRO A 131 1.06 -10.24 19.14
C PRO A 131 0.25 -11.52 18.93
N ARG A 132 0.00 -12.30 20.00
CA ARG A 132 -0.80 -13.52 19.92
C ARG A 132 -2.27 -13.26 19.53
N HIS A 133 -2.81 -12.10 19.92
CA HIS A 133 -4.18 -11.69 19.58
C HIS A 133 -4.29 -11.27 18.11
N LEU A 134 -3.19 -10.88 17.48
CA LEU A 134 -3.14 -10.46 16.08
C LEU A 134 -3.19 -11.65 15.10
N ARG A 135 -3.03 -12.88 15.58
CA ARG A 135 -3.09 -14.11 14.74
C ARG A 135 -4.42 -14.26 14.01
N ALA A 136 -5.53 -13.83 14.63
CA ALA A 136 -6.84 -13.87 14.00
C ALA A 136 -6.91 -12.93 12.78
N PHE A 137 -6.32 -11.73 12.89
CA PHE A 137 -6.23 -10.77 11.79
C PHE A 137 -5.37 -11.31 10.64
N ARG A 138 -4.21 -11.91 10.97
CA ARG A 138 -3.34 -12.55 9.97
C ARG A 138 -4.08 -13.66 9.22
N SER A 139 -4.73 -14.56 9.96
CA SER A 139 -5.49 -15.67 9.38
C SER A 139 -6.63 -15.20 8.48
N ALA A 140 -7.29 -14.08 8.81
CA ALA A 140 -8.30 -13.47 7.95
C ALA A 140 -7.68 -12.88 6.68
N ALA A 141 -6.54 -12.21 6.78
CA ALA A 141 -5.81 -11.64 5.64
C ALA A 141 -5.31 -12.73 4.67
N ASP A 142 -4.79 -13.85 5.18
CA ASP A 142 -4.36 -14.98 4.36
C ASP A 142 -5.54 -15.55 3.55
N ARG A 143 -6.70 -15.79 4.20
CA ARG A 143 -7.92 -16.25 3.52
C ARG A 143 -8.41 -15.28 2.43
N GLN A 144 -8.26 -13.97 2.65
CA GLN A 144 -8.61 -12.97 1.63
C GLN A 144 -7.65 -13.00 0.45
N SER A 145 -6.36 -13.19 0.73
CA SER A 145 -5.33 -13.31 -0.29
C SER A 145 -5.56 -14.55 -1.17
N ASP A 146 -5.95 -15.67 -0.56
CA ASP A 146 -6.31 -16.90 -1.27
C ASP A 146 -7.49 -16.72 -2.21
N LEU A 147 -8.55 -16.01 -1.78
CA LEU A 147 -9.70 -15.70 -2.63
C LEU A 147 -9.31 -14.81 -3.83
N ILE A 148 -8.47 -13.80 -3.61
CA ILE A 148 -7.96 -12.95 -4.69
C ILE A 148 -7.14 -13.80 -5.69
N ALA A 149 -6.27 -14.68 -5.18
CA ALA A 149 -5.46 -15.57 -6.02
C ALA A 149 -6.32 -16.53 -6.84
N GLN A 150 -7.40 -17.08 -6.28
CA GLN A 150 -8.35 -17.94 -7.00
C GLN A 150 -9.08 -17.21 -8.14
N ILE A 151 -9.39 -15.92 -7.97
CA ILE A 151 -10.05 -15.11 -9.01
C ILE A 151 -9.06 -14.73 -10.12
N ALA A 152 -7.82 -14.37 -9.77
CA ALA A 152 -6.80 -13.97 -10.72
C ALA A 152 -6.16 -15.14 -11.48
N GLY A 153 -6.03 -16.31 -10.84
CA GLY A 153 -5.32 -17.49 -11.36
C GLY A 153 -5.74 -17.95 -12.76
N PRO A 154 -7.04 -18.04 -13.09
CA PRO A 154 -7.52 -18.44 -14.42
C PRO A 154 -7.05 -17.53 -15.56
N VAL A 155 -6.87 -16.22 -15.31
CA VAL A 155 -6.49 -15.25 -16.36
C VAL A 155 -5.02 -15.42 -16.76
N VAL A 156 -4.14 -15.75 -15.81
CA VAL A 156 -2.72 -16.05 -16.07
C VAL A 156 -2.59 -17.28 -16.98
N LYS A 157 -3.43 -18.31 -16.76
CA LYS A 157 -3.36 -19.59 -17.48
C LYS A 157 -3.78 -19.50 -18.95
N ALA A 158 -4.47 -18.43 -19.37
CA ALA A 158 -4.97 -18.26 -20.73
C ALA A 158 -3.88 -18.03 -21.79
N GLY A 159 -2.61 -17.85 -21.41
CA GLY A 159 -1.42 -18.05 -22.26
C GLY A 159 -1.21 -17.11 -23.46
N LYS A 160 -2.11 -16.17 -23.72
CA LYS A 160 -1.99 -15.16 -24.80
C LYS A 160 -0.94 -14.10 -24.42
N ALA A 161 -0.32 -13.47 -25.43
CA ALA A 161 0.50 -12.26 -25.19
C ALA A 161 -0.32 -11.22 -24.40
N GLY A 162 0.27 -10.62 -23.36
CA GLY A 162 -0.41 -9.71 -22.43
C GLY A 162 -1.42 -10.37 -21.47
N ALA A 163 -1.46 -11.71 -21.36
CA ALA A 163 -2.31 -12.38 -20.36
C ALA A 163 -1.85 -12.15 -18.93
N ARG A 164 -0.54 -12.00 -18.69
CA ARG A 164 0.02 -11.67 -17.36
C ARG A 164 -0.38 -10.26 -16.93
N ASP A 165 -0.19 -9.27 -17.78
CA ASP A 165 -0.55 -7.88 -17.47
C ASP A 165 -2.06 -7.76 -17.16
N ARG A 166 -2.91 -8.38 -17.99
CA ARG A 166 -4.36 -8.42 -17.75
C ARG A 166 -4.75 -9.18 -16.47
N ALA A 167 -4.02 -10.24 -16.13
CA ALA A 167 -4.25 -10.97 -14.89
C ALA A 167 -3.84 -10.14 -13.67
N ASP A 168 -2.71 -9.44 -13.75
CA ASP A 168 -2.21 -8.54 -12.70
C ASP A 168 -3.17 -7.36 -12.50
N ASP A 169 -3.68 -6.77 -13.59
CA ASP A 169 -4.67 -5.69 -13.51
C ASP A 169 -5.99 -6.17 -12.89
N LEU A 170 -6.49 -7.34 -13.30
CA LEU A 170 -7.67 -7.94 -12.68
C LEU A 170 -7.43 -8.26 -11.20
N ALA A 171 -6.28 -8.84 -10.86
CA ALA A 171 -5.90 -9.16 -9.49
C ALA A 171 -5.89 -7.90 -8.61
N ARG A 172 -5.33 -6.79 -9.13
CA ARG A 172 -5.32 -5.50 -8.45
C ARG A 172 -6.72 -4.94 -8.26
N GLU A 173 -7.58 -5.00 -9.28
CA GLU A 173 -8.96 -4.52 -9.18
C GLU A 173 -9.77 -5.33 -8.15
N VAL A 174 -9.66 -6.65 -8.20
CA VAL A 174 -10.33 -7.57 -7.25
C VAL A 174 -9.80 -7.37 -5.84
N ALA A 175 -8.48 -7.19 -5.66
CA ALA A 175 -7.89 -6.89 -4.37
C ALA A 175 -8.43 -5.57 -3.80
N ALA A 176 -8.48 -4.51 -4.60
CA ALA A 176 -9.01 -3.21 -4.17
C ALA A 176 -10.48 -3.30 -3.74
N LEU A 177 -11.31 -4.04 -4.49
CA LEU A 177 -12.71 -4.29 -4.14
C LEU A 177 -12.85 -5.12 -2.86
N ALA A 178 -12.03 -6.18 -2.70
CA ALA A 178 -12.03 -7.04 -1.52
C ALA A 178 -11.63 -6.27 -0.26
N ILE A 179 -10.59 -5.44 -0.34
CA ILE A 179 -10.16 -4.54 0.75
C ILE A 179 -11.28 -3.59 1.12
N THR A 180 -11.89 -2.92 0.12
CA THR A 180 -13.00 -1.97 0.34
C THR A 180 -14.19 -2.64 1.03
N LEU A 181 -14.59 -3.84 0.56
CA LEU A 181 -15.66 -4.63 1.15
C LEU A 181 -15.32 -4.99 2.60
N HIS A 182 -14.12 -5.51 2.85
CA HIS A 182 -13.71 -5.93 4.18
C HIS A 182 -13.68 -4.78 5.19
N THR A 183 -13.07 -3.65 4.82
CA THR A 183 -13.07 -2.45 5.65
C THR A 183 -14.50 -1.98 5.95
N SER A 184 -15.41 -2.04 4.98
CA SER A 184 -16.81 -1.65 5.17
C SER A 184 -17.56 -2.60 6.12
N LEU A 185 -17.34 -3.91 6.00
CA LEU A 185 -17.91 -4.91 6.90
C LEU A 185 -17.42 -4.72 8.34
N ILE A 186 -16.12 -4.51 8.55
CA ILE A 186 -15.55 -4.23 9.88
C ILE A 186 -16.17 -2.94 10.46
N LYS A 187 -16.20 -1.86 9.69
CA LYS A 187 -16.78 -0.58 10.15
C LYS A 187 -18.25 -0.73 10.55
N SER A 188 -19.04 -1.48 9.79
CA SER A 188 -20.44 -1.75 10.15
C SER A 188 -20.55 -2.56 11.44
N ALA A 189 -19.81 -3.66 11.56
CA ALA A 189 -19.87 -4.53 12.73
C ALA A 189 -19.41 -3.81 14.02
N VAL A 190 -18.34 -3.02 13.95
CA VAL A 190 -17.86 -2.23 15.10
C VAL A 190 -18.91 -1.20 15.52
N ARG A 191 -19.52 -0.48 14.57
CA ARG A 191 -20.61 0.46 14.85
C ARG A 191 -21.78 -0.24 15.56
N ASP A 192 -22.13 -1.45 15.14
CA ASP A 192 -23.24 -2.19 15.73
C ASP A 192 -22.93 -2.68 17.15
N VAL A 193 -21.69 -3.05 17.44
CA VAL A 193 -21.22 -3.42 18.78
C VAL A 193 -21.20 -2.21 19.72
N LEU A 194 -20.74 -1.05 19.26
CA LEU A 194 -20.64 0.17 20.07
C LEU A 194 -21.99 0.87 20.31
N ARG A 195 -23.04 0.51 19.57
CA ARG A 195 -24.41 1.02 19.76
C ARG A 195 -25.21 0.20 20.77
N ARG A 196 -24.70 -0.94 21.22
CA ARG A 196 -25.29 -1.75 22.29
C ARG A 196 -24.73 -1.31 23.63
#